data_AF-A0A2V7P3W5-F1
#
_entry.id   AF-A0A2V7P3W5-F1
#
_cell.length_a   1.000
_cell.length_b   1.000
_cell.length_c   1.000
_cell.angle_alpha   90.00
_cell.angle_beta   90.00
_cell.angle_gamma   90.00
#
_symmetry.space_group_name_H-M   'P 1'
#
loop_
_entity.id
_entity.type
_entity.pdbx_description
1 polymer ?
#
loop_
_entity_poly.entity_id
_entity_poly.type
_entity_poly.pdbx_seq_one_letter_code
_entity_poly.pdbx_strand_id
1 'polypeptide(L)'
;MSVSRLSLALFALLGTAPIAAQAPTPDTSVAAAQRFLDAAERELAIKSVAVNRAGWVGENFITHDTELLNAEAQADFAAALKRLVDGARRFDGAALPPEVKRRFLLLKLQLAAPAPPDSSQAAELARLAAGLDADYGRGTYCKPAPGGKPACRNLDDLERVLADSRNPDSLLDAWVGWQTIGVPMRDRYTRFMALANAGARAMGFADAGAMWRAGYDMPPDSFVAVVDKLWLDVRPLYLQLHAYVRRRLVARYGTRLVPPTGMLPVQLTGNMWGQDWSNIADIAIPAAAGSASAVRGVDLTAILKARHVTPHDMVRMGERFYASLGFDSLPATFWERSLFVRPKDRDVVCHASAWYIDDPTDLRIKMCIEPTEDAFRTIHHELGHDFYFRAYKDQPFLYQGGADDGFHEAIGDAIALSVTPRYLVQIGLLDAEPPPAGDTLQLLRLALDHVAFLPFGITIDKWRWEVFAGKVAPGDYTRRWWELRGSYGGVMPPLPRGPTDFDPGAKYHVPGNVPYMRYFLAQVLEFQFYRSLCRVAGHTGPLYRCSFYGSKEAGQRLAAMLALGASRPWPDALETLTGQREMDATAFLDYFQPLVVWLQRQNRGAPVGW
;
A
#
# COMPACT_ATOMS: atom_id res chain seq x y z
N MET A 1 17.68 51.28 -83.22
CA MET A 1 18.52 50.62 -84.24
C MET A 1 19.80 50.21 -83.55
N SER A 2 20.32 48.99 -83.55
CA SER A 2 19.92 47.70 -84.11
C SER A 2 20.69 46.63 -83.32
N VAL A 3 20.00 45.53 -83.02
CA VAL A 3 20.44 44.13 -83.18
C VAL A 3 21.77 43.68 -82.53
N SER A 4 21.64 42.99 -81.39
CA SER A 4 21.99 41.57 -81.14
C SER A 4 23.22 40.94 -81.81
N ARG A 5 24.09 40.29 -81.01
CA ARG A 5 24.43 38.86 -81.17
C ARG A 5 25.06 38.25 -79.91
N LEU A 6 24.40 37.19 -79.46
CA LEU A 6 24.80 36.25 -78.43
C LEU A 6 26.05 35.46 -78.85
N SER A 7 26.91 35.12 -77.89
CA SER A 7 27.77 33.92 -77.92
C SER A 7 27.92 33.40 -76.50
N LEU A 8 27.45 32.17 -76.30
CA LEU A 8 27.51 31.40 -75.06
C LEU A 8 28.97 31.04 -74.74
N ALA A 9 29.41 31.32 -73.52
CA ALA A 9 30.58 30.70 -72.91
C ALA A 9 30.15 29.93 -71.65
N LEU A 10 30.36 28.62 -71.69
CA LEU A 10 30.05 27.66 -70.64
C LEU A 10 31.15 27.77 -69.55
N PHE A 11 30.81 28.28 -68.36
CA PHE A 11 31.69 28.20 -67.18
C PHE A 11 31.12 27.19 -66.19
N ALA A 12 31.95 26.20 -65.86
CA ALA A 12 31.65 25.13 -64.92
C ALA A 12 31.42 25.69 -63.50
N LEU A 13 30.22 25.49 -62.95
CA LEU A 13 29.97 25.64 -61.52
C LEU A 13 30.62 24.47 -60.77
N LEU A 14 31.70 24.74 -60.05
CA LEU A 14 32.17 23.91 -58.95
C LEU A 14 31.08 23.92 -57.87
N GLY A 15 30.27 22.86 -57.82
CA GLY A 15 29.28 22.66 -56.77
C GLY A 15 29.96 22.40 -55.44
N THR A 16 30.00 23.40 -54.55
CA THR A 16 30.23 23.19 -53.13
C THR A 16 29.02 22.47 -52.56
N ALA A 17 29.12 21.16 -52.38
CA ALA A 17 28.13 20.40 -51.62
C ALA A 17 28.05 20.97 -50.19
N PRO A 18 26.86 21.26 -49.65
CA PRO A 18 26.73 21.67 -48.27
C PRO A 18 27.18 20.50 -47.39
N ILE A 19 28.23 20.70 -46.61
CA ILE A 19 28.61 19.79 -45.53
C ILE A 19 27.42 19.82 -44.56
N ALA A 20 26.60 18.77 -44.58
CA ALA A 20 25.58 18.57 -43.56
C ALA A 20 26.31 18.47 -42.22
N ALA A 21 26.22 19.51 -41.39
CA ALA A 21 26.71 19.48 -40.03
C ALA A 21 26.02 18.30 -39.33
N GLN A 22 26.79 17.26 -38.99
CA GLN A 22 26.31 16.19 -38.12
C GLN A 22 25.77 16.85 -36.85
N ALA A 23 24.49 16.62 -36.55
CA ALA A 23 23.92 17.06 -35.29
C ALA A 23 24.85 16.59 -34.15
N PRO A 24 25.23 17.48 -33.21
CA PRO A 24 26.13 17.10 -32.14
C PRO A 24 25.56 15.88 -31.42
N THR A 25 26.38 14.84 -31.26
CA THR A 25 26.02 13.67 -30.45
C THR A 25 25.55 14.14 -29.08
N PRO A 26 24.40 13.67 -28.57
CA PRO A 26 23.89 14.09 -27.27
C PRO A 26 24.97 13.89 -26.19
N ASP A 27 25.25 14.93 -25.39
CA ASP A 27 26.16 14.83 -24.26
C ASP A 27 25.53 13.91 -23.18
N THR A 28 26.09 12.71 -23.05
CA THR A 28 25.68 11.69 -22.09
C THR A 28 26.68 11.52 -20.95
N SER A 29 27.58 12.51 -20.76
CA SER A 29 28.54 12.52 -19.66
C SER A 29 27.85 12.50 -18.28
N VAL A 30 28.58 12.07 -17.25
CA VAL A 30 28.12 12.10 -15.85
C VAL A 30 27.67 13.52 -15.46
N ALA A 31 28.40 14.54 -15.89
CA ALA A 31 28.05 15.93 -15.60
C ALA A 31 26.73 16.35 -16.28
N ALA A 32 26.49 15.92 -17.52
CA ALA A 32 25.22 16.18 -18.21
C ALA A 32 24.03 15.44 -17.59
N ALA A 33 24.24 14.19 -17.20
CA ALA A 33 23.26 13.38 -16.47
C ALA A 33 22.87 14.03 -15.14
N GLN A 34 23.86 14.45 -14.35
CA GLN A 34 23.65 15.13 -13.08
C GLN A 34 22.88 16.45 -13.27
N ARG A 35 23.31 17.31 -14.21
CA ARG A 35 22.59 18.56 -14.53
C ARG A 35 21.14 18.32 -14.94
N PHE A 36 20.89 17.26 -15.71
CA PHE A 36 19.53 16.90 -16.11
C PHE A 36 18.68 16.49 -14.90
N LEU A 37 19.18 15.59 -14.06
CA LEU A 37 18.47 15.13 -12.87
C LEU A 37 18.22 16.27 -11.87
N ASP A 38 19.21 17.13 -11.64
CA ASP A 38 19.05 18.26 -10.73
C ASP A 38 17.99 19.26 -11.23
N ALA A 39 17.91 19.45 -12.56
CA ALA A 39 16.84 20.25 -13.15
C ALA A 39 15.47 19.56 -13.06
N ALA A 40 15.44 18.25 -13.33
CA ALA A 40 14.23 17.43 -13.22
C ALA A 40 13.66 17.46 -11.80
N GLU A 41 14.50 17.24 -10.79
CA GLU A 41 14.11 17.28 -9.38
C GLU A 41 13.60 18.63 -8.94
N ARG A 42 14.27 19.73 -9.35
CA ARG A 42 13.77 21.08 -9.04
C ARG A 42 12.39 21.33 -9.65
N GLU A 43 12.19 20.93 -10.90
CA GLU A 43 10.90 21.10 -11.56
C GLU A 43 9.80 20.26 -10.89
N LEU A 44 10.08 18.99 -10.60
CA LEU A 44 9.13 18.09 -9.95
C LEU A 44 8.81 18.54 -8.52
N ALA A 45 9.80 19.02 -7.76
CA ALA A 45 9.58 19.57 -6.42
C ALA A 45 8.67 20.81 -6.45
N ILE A 46 8.82 21.70 -7.43
CA ILE A 46 7.93 22.86 -7.57
C ILE A 46 6.51 22.42 -7.91
N LYS A 47 6.36 21.48 -8.86
CA LYS A 47 5.05 20.99 -9.29
C LYS A 47 4.36 20.14 -8.23
N SER A 48 5.11 19.38 -7.42
CA SER A 48 4.54 18.57 -6.33
C SER A 48 3.87 19.45 -5.27
N VAL A 49 4.38 20.65 -5.00
CA VAL A 49 3.71 21.61 -4.10
C VAL A 49 2.33 22.00 -4.62
N ALA A 50 2.20 22.25 -5.92
CA ALA A 50 0.89 22.55 -6.52
C ALA A 50 -0.08 21.36 -6.39
N VAL A 51 0.41 20.15 -6.64
CA VAL A 51 -0.35 18.91 -6.44
C VAL A 51 -0.78 18.74 -4.99
N ASN A 52 0.14 18.87 -4.03
CA ASN A 52 -0.14 18.66 -2.62
C ASN A 52 -1.13 19.70 -2.09
N ARG A 53 -1.00 20.97 -2.49
CA ARG A 53 -1.96 22.03 -2.12
C ARG A 53 -3.34 21.76 -2.68
N ALA A 54 -3.44 21.44 -3.97
CA ALA A 54 -4.72 21.18 -4.62
C ALA A 54 -5.39 19.91 -4.07
N GLY A 55 -4.61 18.85 -3.85
CA GLY A 55 -5.05 17.61 -3.21
C GLY A 55 -5.55 17.84 -1.79
N TRP A 56 -4.77 18.54 -0.95
CA TRP A 56 -5.18 18.87 0.41
C TRP A 56 -6.51 19.62 0.45
N VAL A 57 -6.67 20.65 -0.40
CA VAL A 57 -7.91 21.40 -0.49
C VAL A 57 -9.05 20.52 -1.01
N GLY A 58 -8.82 19.75 -2.07
CA GLY A 58 -9.81 18.83 -2.65
C GLY A 58 -10.33 17.81 -1.65
N GLU A 59 -9.47 17.28 -0.79
CA GLU A 59 -9.88 16.32 0.24
C GLU A 59 -10.55 16.95 1.47
N ASN A 60 -10.31 18.24 1.73
CA ASN A 60 -10.89 18.97 2.86
C ASN A 60 -12.10 19.84 2.50
N PHE A 61 -12.36 20.04 1.20
CA PHE A 61 -13.42 20.85 0.63
C PHE A 61 -13.87 20.22 -0.68
N ILE A 62 -14.62 19.13 -0.62
CA ILE A 62 -15.03 18.39 -1.83
C ILE A 62 -16.08 19.21 -2.59
N THR A 63 -15.68 19.82 -3.72
CA THR A 63 -16.56 20.58 -4.62
C THR A 63 -16.12 20.35 -6.06
N HIS A 64 -16.99 20.72 -7.02
CA HIS A 64 -16.63 20.65 -8.45
C HIS A 64 -15.35 21.42 -8.77
N ASP A 65 -15.19 22.61 -8.20
CA ASP A 65 -14.03 23.46 -8.50
C ASP A 65 -12.74 22.90 -7.89
N THR A 66 -12.79 22.34 -6.67
CA THR A 66 -11.59 21.78 -6.03
C THR A 66 -11.16 20.47 -6.66
N GLU A 67 -12.12 19.67 -7.16
CA GLU A 67 -11.84 18.50 -8.00
C GLU A 67 -11.12 18.89 -9.29
N LEU A 68 -11.58 19.95 -9.98
CA LEU A 68 -10.95 20.47 -11.19
C LEU A 68 -9.53 20.99 -10.93
N LEU A 69 -9.33 21.79 -9.88
CA LEU A 69 -8.01 22.30 -9.50
C LEU A 69 -7.02 21.17 -9.19
N ASN A 70 -7.48 20.14 -8.46
CA ASN A 70 -6.67 18.96 -8.19
C ASN A 70 -6.32 18.21 -9.48
N ALA A 71 -7.32 17.98 -10.35
CA ALA A 71 -7.10 17.31 -11.63
C ALA A 71 -6.12 18.07 -12.55
N GLU A 72 -6.20 19.40 -12.61
CA GLU A 72 -5.29 20.25 -13.38
C GLU A 72 -3.85 20.17 -12.86
N ALA A 73 -3.66 20.28 -11.53
CA ALA A 73 -2.34 20.17 -10.92
C ALA A 73 -1.72 18.79 -11.16
N GLN A 74 -2.50 17.72 -11.00
CA GLN A 74 -2.07 16.35 -11.27
C GLN A 74 -1.71 16.16 -12.75
N ALA A 75 -2.48 16.74 -13.68
CA ALA A 75 -2.20 16.66 -15.12
C ALA A 75 -0.89 17.38 -15.50
N ASP A 76 -0.64 18.57 -14.93
CA ASP A 76 0.61 19.31 -15.15
C ASP A 76 1.83 18.56 -14.58
N PHE A 77 1.73 18.00 -13.38
CA PHE A 77 2.78 17.16 -12.80
C PHE A 77 3.04 15.91 -13.65
N ALA A 78 1.98 15.19 -14.04
CA ALA A 78 2.10 13.99 -14.86
C ALA A 78 2.71 14.28 -16.24
N ALA A 79 2.35 15.41 -16.87
CA ALA A 79 2.93 15.84 -18.14
C ALA A 79 4.44 16.15 -18.02
N ALA A 80 4.84 16.86 -16.95
CA ALA A 80 6.24 17.12 -16.66
C ALA A 80 7.02 15.84 -16.40
N LEU A 81 6.50 14.97 -15.53
CA LEU A 81 7.11 13.68 -15.22
C LEU A 81 7.32 12.83 -16.48
N LYS A 82 6.28 12.70 -17.32
CA LYS A 82 6.39 11.98 -18.60
C LYS A 82 7.50 12.56 -19.47
N ARG A 83 7.54 13.88 -19.67
CA ARG A 83 8.56 14.55 -20.48
C ARG A 83 9.96 14.32 -19.91
N LEU A 84 10.13 14.33 -18.60
CA LEU A 84 11.40 14.08 -17.93
C LEU A 84 11.83 12.62 -18.09
N VAL A 85 10.91 11.66 -17.91
CA VAL A 85 11.19 10.24 -18.15
C VAL A 85 11.56 9.97 -19.61
N ASP A 86 10.83 10.54 -20.57
CA ASP A 86 11.17 10.45 -22.00
C ASP A 86 12.54 11.05 -22.29
N GLY A 87 12.83 12.22 -21.71
CA GLY A 87 14.12 12.90 -21.84
C GLY A 87 15.29 12.15 -21.21
N ALA A 88 15.03 11.36 -20.16
CA ALA A 88 16.02 10.53 -19.48
C ALA A 88 16.51 9.37 -20.34
N ARG A 89 15.73 8.92 -21.33
CA ARG A 89 16.06 7.78 -22.20
C ARG A 89 17.37 7.95 -22.96
N ARG A 90 17.80 9.20 -23.21
CA ARG A 90 19.11 9.47 -23.84
C ARG A 90 20.30 8.98 -23.02
N PHE A 91 20.10 8.67 -21.74
CA PHE A 91 21.13 8.17 -20.83
C PHE A 91 21.08 6.65 -20.60
N ASP A 92 20.15 5.90 -21.20
CA ASP A 92 19.91 4.47 -20.90
C ASP A 92 21.11 3.55 -21.20
N GLY A 93 22.06 3.98 -22.04
CA GLY A 93 23.32 3.28 -22.32
C GLY A 93 24.57 3.94 -21.74
N ALA A 94 24.42 5.03 -20.98
CA ALA A 94 25.55 5.79 -20.48
C ALA A 94 26.24 5.07 -19.30
N ALA A 95 27.57 5.13 -19.26
CA ALA A 95 28.37 4.62 -18.15
C ALA A 95 28.30 5.60 -16.96
N LEU A 96 27.21 5.50 -16.19
CA LEU A 96 26.93 6.38 -15.05
C LEU A 96 27.30 5.72 -13.71
N PRO A 97 27.72 6.51 -12.70
CA PRO A 97 27.88 6.05 -11.32
C PRO A 97 26.59 5.47 -10.72
N PRO A 98 26.68 4.54 -9.74
CA PRO A 98 25.51 3.91 -9.13
C PRO A 98 24.46 4.88 -8.58
N GLU A 99 24.88 5.96 -7.93
CA GLU A 99 24.01 6.98 -7.34
C GLU A 99 23.20 7.73 -8.40
N VAL A 100 23.82 8.02 -9.55
CA VAL A 100 23.16 8.67 -10.70
C VAL A 100 22.18 7.70 -11.37
N LYS A 101 22.57 6.43 -11.54
CA LYS A 101 21.69 5.37 -12.07
C LYS A 101 20.47 5.18 -11.19
N ARG A 102 20.64 5.22 -9.87
CA ARG A 102 19.54 5.12 -8.90
C ARG A 102 18.53 6.25 -9.08
N ARG A 103 18.97 7.50 -9.22
CA ARG A 103 18.04 8.63 -9.47
C ARG A 103 17.27 8.47 -10.77
N PHE A 104 17.91 8.00 -11.85
CA PHE A 104 17.18 7.69 -13.09
C PHE A 104 16.18 6.55 -12.94
N LEU A 105 16.53 5.50 -12.20
CA LEU A 105 15.60 4.42 -11.88
C LEU A 105 14.40 4.97 -11.11
N LEU A 106 14.62 5.70 -10.02
CA LEU A 106 13.56 6.28 -9.20
C LEU A 106 12.68 7.25 -10.01
N LEU A 107 13.25 8.05 -10.92
CA LEU A 107 12.48 8.89 -11.84
C LEU A 107 11.53 8.07 -12.72
N LYS A 108 11.98 6.92 -13.26
CA LYS A 108 11.13 6.01 -14.06
C LYS A 108 10.04 5.37 -13.21
N LEU A 109 10.37 4.98 -11.97
CA LEU A 109 9.45 4.29 -11.05
C LEU A 109 8.33 5.18 -10.50
N GLN A 110 8.42 6.50 -10.66
CA GLN A 110 7.29 7.41 -10.39
C GLN A 110 6.06 7.13 -11.28
N LEU A 111 6.23 6.39 -12.41
CA LEU A 111 5.14 6.00 -13.29
C LEU A 111 4.67 4.55 -13.01
N ALA A 112 3.56 4.38 -12.30
CA ALA A 112 2.97 3.05 -12.09
C ALA A 112 2.45 2.41 -13.40
N ALA A 113 1.91 3.21 -14.33
CA ALA A 113 1.54 2.78 -15.68
C ALA A 113 2.19 3.72 -16.73
N PRO A 114 3.39 3.39 -17.24
CA PRO A 114 4.05 4.23 -18.22
C PRO A 114 3.31 4.20 -19.55
N ALA A 115 3.09 5.38 -20.11
CA ALA A 115 2.48 5.52 -21.43
C ALA A 115 3.45 5.11 -22.56
N PRO A 116 2.96 4.50 -23.65
CA PRO A 116 3.72 4.35 -24.88
C PRO A 116 4.21 5.70 -25.43
N PRO A 117 5.28 5.72 -26.25
CA PRO A 117 5.72 6.92 -26.93
C PRO A 117 4.69 7.51 -27.90
N ASP A 118 3.83 6.67 -28.48
CA ASP A 118 2.75 7.10 -29.37
C ASP A 118 1.69 7.91 -28.60
N SER A 119 1.44 9.15 -29.04
CA SER A 119 0.56 10.08 -28.32
C SER A 119 -0.90 9.65 -28.31
N SER A 120 -1.37 8.94 -29.34
CA SER A 120 -2.76 8.45 -29.40
C SER A 120 -2.97 7.30 -28.42
N GLN A 121 -2.00 6.40 -28.32
CA GLN A 121 -1.96 5.31 -27.36
C GLN A 121 -1.78 5.81 -25.93
N ALA A 122 -0.98 6.86 -25.71
CA ALA A 122 -0.84 7.51 -24.41
C ALA A 122 -2.17 8.12 -23.94
N ALA A 123 -2.89 8.82 -24.84
CA ALA A 123 -4.21 9.36 -24.53
C ALA A 123 -5.27 8.27 -24.30
N GLU A 124 -5.17 7.14 -25.01
CA GLU A 124 -6.01 5.97 -24.76
C GLU A 124 -5.73 5.37 -23.38
N LEU A 125 -4.46 5.18 -23.00
CA LEU A 125 -4.08 4.67 -21.68
C LEU A 125 -4.65 5.54 -20.56
N ALA A 126 -4.51 6.87 -20.66
CA ALA A 126 -5.03 7.80 -19.67
C ALA A 126 -6.56 7.71 -19.52
N ARG A 127 -7.30 7.64 -20.64
CA ARG A 127 -8.76 7.45 -20.60
C ARG A 127 -9.17 6.11 -19.99
N LEU A 128 -8.43 5.04 -20.28
CA LEU A 128 -8.69 3.73 -19.70
C LEU A 128 -8.43 3.72 -18.19
N ALA A 129 -7.32 4.32 -17.74
CA ALA A 129 -6.99 4.44 -16.33
C ALA A 129 -8.11 5.15 -15.55
N ALA A 130 -8.50 6.35 -16.02
CA ALA A 130 -9.57 7.13 -15.39
C ALA A 130 -10.92 6.40 -15.43
N GLY A 131 -11.25 5.73 -16.54
CA GLY A 131 -12.50 4.99 -16.66
C GLY A 131 -12.56 3.76 -15.75
N LEU A 132 -11.46 3.02 -15.60
CA LEU A 132 -11.39 1.84 -14.73
C LEU A 132 -11.51 2.23 -13.25
N ASP A 133 -10.79 3.28 -12.83
CA ASP A 133 -10.87 3.83 -11.47
C ASP A 133 -12.29 4.33 -11.15
N ALA A 134 -12.88 5.11 -12.06
CA ALA A 134 -14.23 5.64 -11.91
C ALA A 134 -15.30 4.53 -11.84
N ASP A 135 -15.18 3.48 -12.65
CA ASP A 135 -16.13 2.37 -12.63
C ASP A 135 -16.08 1.57 -11.33
N TYR A 136 -14.91 1.48 -10.70
CA TYR A 136 -14.79 0.91 -9.36
C TYR A 136 -15.46 1.80 -8.33
N GLY A 137 -15.10 3.09 -8.30
CA GLY A 137 -15.62 4.04 -7.32
C GLY A 137 -17.15 4.21 -7.39
N ARG A 138 -17.74 4.08 -8.58
CA ARG A 138 -19.19 4.18 -8.79
C ARG A 138 -19.93 2.84 -8.85
N GLY A 139 -19.22 1.74 -8.58
CA GLY A 139 -19.79 0.40 -8.63
C GLY A 139 -20.98 0.24 -7.69
N THR A 140 -22.09 -0.29 -8.20
CA THR A 140 -23.28 -0.57 -7.40
C THR A 140 -23.91 -1.90 -7.80
N TYR A 141 -24.42 -2.63 -6.82
CA TYR A 141 -25.23 -3.83 -7.03
C TYR A 141 -26.71 -3.52 -6.79
N CYS A 142 -27.52 -3.60 -7.84
CA CYS A 142 -28.94 -3.27 -7.81
C CYS A 142 -29.83 -4.50 -7.93
N LYS A 143 -30.86 -4.58 -7.09
CA LYS A 143 -31.92 -5.59 -7.18
C LYS A 143 -33.28 -4.96 -7.45
N PRO A 144 -34.21 -5.66 -8.13
CA PRO A 144 -35.60 -5.24 -8.20
C PRO A 144 -36.18 -5.05 -6.78
N ALA A 145 -36.89 -3.95 -6.56
CA ALA A 145 -37.57 -3.66 -5.30
C ALA A 145 -39.06 -3.32 -5.51
N PRO A 146 -39.91 -3.54 -4.49
CA PRO A 146 -41.31 -3.12 -4.54
C PRO A 146 -41.41 -1.60 -4.76
N GLY A 147 -42.17 -1.16 -5.77
CA GLY A 147 -42.27 0.26 -6.15
C GLY A 147 -41.46 0.68 -7.38
N GLY A 148 -40.80 -0.27 -8.08
CA GLY A 148 -40.27 -0.08 -9.44
C GLY A 148 -38.89 0.57 -9.53
N LYS A 149 -38.40 1.23 -8.48
CA LYS A 149 -37.00 1.70 -8.39
C LYS A 149 -36.10 0.57 -7.84
N PRO A 150 -35.02 0.17 -8.52
CA PRO A 150 -34.09 -0.82 -7.99
C PRO A 150 -33.47 -0.37 -6.66
N ALA A 151 -33.37 -1.30 -5.71
CA ALA A 151 -32.59 -1.08 -4.49
C ALA A 151 -31.12 -1.37 -4.81
N CYS A 152 -30.32 -0.30 -4.88
CA CYS A 152 -28.89 -0.36 -5.15
C CYS A 152 -28.09 -0.23 -3.86
N ARG A 153 -27.02 -1.02 -3.75
CA ARG A 153 -26.03 -0.97 -2.67
C ARG A 153 -24.66 -0.70 -3.27
N ASN A 154 -23.90 0.21 -2.68
CA ASN A 154 -22.49 0.47 -3.02
C ASN A 154 -21.56 -0.50 -2.24
N LEU A 155 -20.25 -0.33 -2.37
CA LEU A 155 -19.26 -1.13 -1.64
C LEU A 155 -19.49 -1.08 -0.13
N ASP A 156 -19.57 0.10 0.46
CA ASP A 156 -19.72 0.29 1.92
C ASP A 156 -20.93 -0.44 2.49
N ASP A 157 -22.07 -0.38 1.80
CA ASP A 157 -23.29 -1.10 2.19
C ASP A 157 -23.09 -2.62 2.16
N LEU A 158 -22.38 -3.13 1.15
CA LEU A 158 -22.12 -4.56 0.98
C LEU A 158 -21.04 -5.06 1.96
N GLU A 159 -20.01 -4.25 2.24
CA GLU A 159 -18.99 -4.54 3.25
C GLU A 159 -19.62 -4.60 4.64
N ARG A 160 -20.54 -3.69 4.98
CA ARG A 160 -21.28 -3.76 6.24
C ARG A 160 -22.06 -5.06 6.39
N VAL A 161 -22.68 -5.55 5.30
CA VAL A 161 -23.34 -6.87 5.33
C VAL A 161 -22.34 -7.98 5.62
N LEU A 162 -21.17 -7.97 4.99
CA LEU A 162 -20.14 -8.98 5.22
C LEU A 162 -19.55 -8.91 6.62
N ALA A 163 -19.37 -7.72 7.16
CA ALA A 163 -18.83 -7.48 8.50
C ALA A 163 -19.81 -7.93 9.61
N ASP A 164 -21.08 -7.56 9.49
CA ASP A 164 -22.06 -7.68 10.58
C ASP A 164 -22.96 -8.92 10.47
N SER A 165 -23.29 -9.34 9.24
CA SER A 165 -24.21 -10.46 9.05
C SER A 165 -23.56 -11.79 9.36
N ARG A 166 -24.35 -12.71 9.89
CA ARG A 166 -24.00 -14.14 10.02
C ARG A 166 -24.98 -15.02 9.25
N ASN A 167 -25.80 -14.44 8.36
CA ASN A 167 -26.72 -15.17 7.50
C ASN A 167 -26.04 -15.56 6.17
N PRO A 168 -25.87 -16.86 5.85
CA PRO A 168 -25.15 -17.31 4.65
C PRO A 168 -25.66 -16.73 3.33
N ASP A 169 -26.98 -16.59 3.17
CA ASP A 169 -27.58 -16.11 1.92
C ASP A 169 -27.31 -14.61 1.72
N SER A 170 -27.35 -13.83 2.80
CA SER A 170 -27.02 -12.41 2.77
C SER A 170 -25.54 -12.17 2.45
N LEU A 171 -24.66 -12.99 3.04
CA LEU A 171 -23.21 -12.93 2.78
C LEU A 171 -22.89 -13.32 1.33
N LEU A 172 -23.49 -14.42 0.84
CA LEU A 172 -23.36 -14.85 -0.54
C LEU A 172 -23.83 -13.78 -1.52
N ASP A 173 -25.00 -13.21 -1.25
CA ASP A 173 -25.59 -12.18 -2.08
C ASP A 173 -24.73 -10.92 -2.17
N ALA A 174 -24.24 -10.44 -1.01
CA ALA A 174 -23.42 -9.24 -0.97
C ALA A 174 -22.11 -9.44 -1.76
N TRP A 175 -21.46 -10.58 -1.53
CA TRP A 175 -20.21 -10.91 -2.20
C TRP A 175 -20.38 -11.08 -3.71
N VAL A 176 -21.36 -11.88 -4.15
CA VAL A 176 -21.62 -12.12 -5.58
C VAL A 176 -22.02 -10.82 -6.27
N GLY A 177 -22.87 -10.02 -5.61
CA GLY A 177 -23.30 -8.73 -6.12
C GLY A 177 -22.13 -7.80 -6.42
N TRP A 178 -21.17 -7.68 -5.52
CA TRP A 178 -20.00 -6.84 -5.74
C TRP A 178 -19.11 -7.34 -6.88
N GLN A 179 -18.87 -8.66 -6.99
CA GLN A 179 -18.03 -9.17 -8.09
C GLN A 179 -18.57 -8.80 -9.49
N THR A 180 -19.88 -8.56 -9.62
CA THR A 180 -20.46 -8.17 -10.92
C THR A 180 -19.91 -6.85 -11.47
N ILE A 181 -19.38 -5.96 -10.61
CA ILE A 181 -18.82 -4.68 -11.06
C ILE A 181 -17.54 -4.84 -11.89
N GLY A 182 -16.80 -5.94 -11.70
CA GLY A 182 -15.56 -6.19 -12.42
C GLY A 182 -15.79 -6.60 -13.88
N VAL A 183 -16.87 -7.32 -14.18
CA VAL A 183 -17.18 -7.84 -15.51
C VAL A 183 -17.03 -6.80 -16.64
N PRO A 184 -17.66 -5.60 -16.59
CA PRO A 184 -17.54 -4.59 -17.64
C PRO A 184 -16.14 -3.94 -17.75
N MET A 185 -15.23 -4.20 -16.81
CA MET A 185 -13.86 -3.66 -16.83
C MET A 185 -12.89 -4.56 -17.60
N ARG A 186 -13.19 -5.86 -17.76
CA ARG A 186 -12.22 -6.88 -18.20
C ARG A 186 -11.48 -6.54 -19.49
N ASP A 187 -12.21 -6.18 -20.54
CA ASP A 187 -11.62 -5.96 -21.87
C ASP A 187 -10.84 -4.63 -21.90
N ARG A 188 -11.34 -3.60 -21.21
CA ARG A 188 -10.62 -2.32 -21.03
C ARG A 188 -9.36 -2.49 -20.19
N TYR A 189 -9.40 -3.29 -19.14
CA TYR A 189 -8.23 -3.64 -18.33
C TYR A 189 -7.18 -4.37 -19.17
N THR A 190 -7.60 -5.33 -20.01
CA THR A 190 -6.70 -6.02 -20.95
C THR A 190 -5.98 -5.02 -21.88
N ARG A 191 -6.73 -4.06 -22.44
CA ARG A 191 -6.15 -3.01 -23.30
C ARG A 191 -5.22 -2.07 -22.53
N PHE A 192 -5.62 -1.65 -21.34
CA PHE A 192 -4.81 -0.83 -20.44
C PHE A 192 -3.45 -1.48 -20.16
N MET A 193 -3.43 -2.77 -19.82
CA MET A 193 -2.18 -3.49 -19.57
C MET A 193 -1.29 -3.60 -20.79
N ALA A 194 -1.86 -3.85 -21.98
CA ALA A 194 -1.09 -3.91 -23.21
C ALA A 194 -0.35 -2.58 -23.51
N LEU A 195 -1.03 -1.45 -23.26
CA LEU A 195 -0.47 -0.12 -23.40
C LEU A 195 0.59 0.17 -22.33
N ALA A 196 0.32 -0.11 -21.06
CA ALA A 196 1.28 0.05 -19.97
C ALA A 196 2.56 -0.77 -20.21
N ASN A 197 2.42 -2.01 -20.69
CA ASN A 197 3.55 -2.86 -21.07
C ASN A 197 4.37 -2.28 -22.24
N ALA A 198 3.72 -1.67 -23.23
CA ALA A 198 4.41 -1.02 -24.32
C ALA A 198 5.22 0.21 -23.84
N GLY A 199 4.68 0.99 -22.90
CA GLY A 199 5.42 2.06 -22.22
C GLY A 199 6.60 1.54 -21.41
N ALA A 200 6.41 0.48 -20.62
CA ALA A 200 7.48 -0.13 -19.82
C ALA A 200 8.65 -0.62 -20.70
N ARG A 201 8.33 -1.27 -21.83
CA ARG A 201 9.34 -1.66 -22.84
C ARG A 201 10.07 -0.49 -23.46
N ALA A 202 9.37 0.61 -23.73
CA ALA A 202 10.01 1.82 -24.25
C ALA A 202 11.03 2.41 -23.25
N MET A 203 10.86 2.16 -21.95
CA MET A 203 11.80 2.57 -20.88
C MET A 203 12.91 1.56 -20.57
N GLY A 204 12.95 0.43 -21.28
CA GLY A 204 13.98 -0.61 -21.13
C GLY A 204 13.63 -1.76 -20.20
N PHE A 205 12.38 -1.87 -19.73
CA PHE A 205 11.91 -3.01 -18.92
C PHE A 205 11.26 -4.10 -19.78
N ALA A 206 11.19 -5.33 -19.30
CA ALA A 206 10.52 -6.42 -20.04
C ALA A 206 9.00 -6.20 -20.16
N ASP A 207 8.38 -5.78 -19.06
CA ASP A 207 6.96 -5.48 -18.89
C ASP A 207 6.76 -4.56 -17.68
N ALA A 208 5.52 -4.10 -17.45
CA ALA A 208 5.21 -3.21 -16.33
C ALA A 208 5.41 -3.88 -14.96
N GLY A 209 5.21 -5.20 -14.85
CA GLY A 209 5.46 -5.94 -13.61
C GLY A 209 6.95 -6.01 -13.27
N ALA A 210 7.82 -6.23 -14.26
CA ALA A 210 9.27 -6.20 -14.09
C ALA A 210 9.77 -4.81 -13.69
N MET A 211 9.17 -3.75 -14.25
CA MET A 211 9.44 -2.38 -13.84
C MET A 211 9.10 -2.16 -12.36
N TRP A 212 7.93 -2.59 -11.90
CA TRP A 212 7.56 -2.45 -10.48
C TRP A 212 8.53 -3.17 -9.55
N ARG A 213 8.88 -4.42 -9.88
CA ARG A 213 9.83 -5.21 -9.08
C ARG A 213 11.25 -4.66 -9.11
N ALA A 214 11.61 -3.81 -10.08
CA ALA A 214 12.89 -3.12 -10.10
C ALA A 214 13.05 -2.09 -8.97
N GLY A 215 11.97 -1.74 -8.27
CA GLY A 215 12.00 -0.88 -7.09
C GLY A 215 12.62 -1.52 -5.83
N TYR A 216 12.91 -2.82 -5.84
CA TYR A 216 13.40 -3.55 -4.66
C TYR A 216 14.92 -3.82 -4.68
N ASP A 217 15.68 -2.98 -5.40
CA ASP A 217 17.15 -3.01 -5.42
C ASP A 217 17.80 -4.37 -5.72
N MET A 218 17.08 -5.20 -6.49
CA MET A 218 17.52 -6.53 -6.90
C MET A 218 16.90 -6.92 -8.24
N PRO A 219 17.40 -7.99 -8.91
CA PRO A 219 16.75 -8.50 -10.11
C PRO A 219 15.28 -8.87 -9.83
N PRO A 220 14.33 -8.54 -10.74
CA PRO A 220 12.90 -8.78 -10.53
C PRO A 220 12.51 -10.21 -10.13
N ASP A 221 13.18 -11.23 -10.66
CA ASP A 221 12.88 -12.63 -10.33
C ASP A 221 13.46 -13.05 -8.97
N SER A 222 14.58 -12.46 -8.56
CA SER A 222 15.14 -12.67 -7.21
C SER A 222 14.20 -12.15 -6.13
N PHE A 223 13.51 -11.03 -6.39
CA PHE A 223 12.52 -10.48 -5.47
C PHE A 223 11.33 -11.41 -5.24
N VAL A 224 10.84 -12.08 -6.30
CA VAL A 224 9.77 -13.08 -6.17
C VAL A 224 10.18 -14.22 -5.23
N ALA A 225 11.43 -14.67 -5.32
CA ALA A 225 11.97 -15.71 -4.44
C ALA A 225 12.09 -15.25 -2.97
N VAL A 226 12.45 -13.98 -2.72
CA VAL A 226 12.45 -13.40 -1.36
C VAL A 226 11.04 -13.40 -0.78
N VAL A 227 10.04 -12.94 -1.53
CA VAL A 227 8.63 -12.96 -1.10
C VAL A 227 8.17 -14.38 -0.79
N ASP A 228 8.52 -15.36 -1.63
CA ASP A 228 8.17 -16.77 -1.40
C ASP A 228 8.84 -17.36 -0.17
N LYS A 229 10.11 -17.03 0.08
CA LYS A 229 10.80 -17.44 1.30
C LYS A 229 10.08 -16.89 2.54
N LEU A 230 9.82 -15.58 2.57
CA LEU A 230 9.13 -14.92 3.70
C LEU A 230 7.75 -15.54 3.95
N TRP A 231 7.00 -15.82 2.89
CA TRP A 231 5.72 -16.54 2.99
C TRP A 231 5.89 -17.95 3.56
N LEU A 232 6.85 -18.73 3.07
CA LEU A 232 7.09 -20.09 3.54
C LEU A 232 7.50 -20.12 5.02
N ASP A 233 8.23 -19.10 5.50
CA ASP A 233 8.61 -18.97 6.91
C ASP A 233 7.37 -18.79 7.81
N VAL A 234 6.41 -17.93 7.42
CA VAL A 234 5.18 -17.66 8.20
C VAL A 234 4.04 -18.64 7.95
N ARG A 235 4.06 -19.36 6.83
CA ARG A 235 2.99 -20.28 6.40
C ARG A 235 2.57 -21.30 7.46
N PRO A 236 3.47 -21.90 8.29
CA PRO A 236 3.06 -22.81 9.34
C PRO A 236 2.09 -22.20 10.35
N LEU A 237 2.28 -20.93 10.75
CA LEU A 237 1.33 -20.22 11.62
C LEU A 237 0.01 -19.96 10.87
N TYR A 238 0.06 -19.51 9.62
CA TYR A 238 -1.14 -19.33 8.80
C TYR A 238 -1.98 -20.60 8.71
N LEU A 239 -1.37 -21.75 8.45
CA LEU A 239 -2.07 -23.02 8.33
C LEU A 239 -2.79 -23.41 9.63
N GLN A 240 -2.18 -23.12 10.78
CA GLN A 240 -2.81 -23.36 12.08
C GLN A 240 -4.00 -22.42 12.31
N LEU A 241 -3.87 -21.14 11.96
CA LEU A 241 -4.97 -20.19 12.03
C LEU A 241 -6.12 -20.58 11.10
N HIS A 242 -5.81 -20.90 9.84
CA HIS A 242 -6.77 -21.34 8.83
C HIS A 242 -7.54 -22.57 9.28
N ALA A 243 -6.85 -23.62 9.74
CA ALA A 243 -7.48 -24.85 10.23
C ALA A 243 -8.39 -24.59 11.44
N TYR A 244 -7.96 -23.70 12.35
CA TYR A 244 -8.76 -23.29 13.49
C TYR A 244 -10.03 -22.57 13.04
N VAL A 245 -9.89 -21.49 12.25
CA VAL A 245 -11.01 -20.68 11.75
C VAL A 245 -11.98 -21.53 10.93
N ARG A 246 -11.48 -22.41 10.06
CA ARG A 246 -12.30 -23.37 9.30
C ARG A 246 -13.17 -24.21 10.22
N ARG A 247 -12.64 -24.76 11.30
CA ARG A 247 -13.43 -25.56 12.25
C ARG A 247 -14.49 -24.72 12.96
N ARG A 248 -14.18 -23.47 13.30
CA ARG A 248 -15.15 -22.54 13.90
C ARG A 248 -16.27 -22.22 12.92
N LEU A 249 -15.95 -22.00 11.65
CA LEU A 249 -16.93 -21.80 10.57
C LEU A 249 -17.75 -23.06 10.29
N VAL A 250 -17.16 -24.25 10.30
CA VAL A 250 -17.88 -25.54 10.19
C VAL A 250 -18.86 -25.70 11.35
N ALA A 251 -18.45 -25.38 12.58
CA ALA A 251 -19.35 -25.44 13.74
C ALA A 251 -20.51 -24.46 13.63
N ARG A 252 -20.30 -23.30 13.01
CA ARG A 252 -21.33 -22.26 12.83
C ARG A 252 -22.28 -22.54 11.66
N TYR A 253 -21.75 -22.99 10.53
CA TYR A 253 -22.44 -23.04 9.24
C TYR A 253 -22.67 -24.46 8.69
N GLY A 254 -22.07 -25.47 9.30
CA GLY A 254 -22.18 -26.86 8.90
C GLY A 254 -21.23 -27.25 7.75
N THR A 255 -21.06 -28.55 7.58
CA THR A 255 -20.09 -29.16 6.64
C THR A 255 -20.51 -29.03 5.17
N ARG A 256 -21.78 -28.75 4.90
CA ARG A 256 -22.30 -28.52 3.54
C ARG A 256 -21.81 -27.18 2.98
N LEU A 257 -21.74 -26.15 3.82
CA LEU A 257 -21.29 -24.82 3.38
C LEU A 257 -19.78 -24.67 3.48
N VAL A 258 -19.16 -25.28 4.50
CA VAL A 258 -17.72 -25.19 4.74
C VAL A 258 -17.10 -26.60 4.70
N PRO A 259 -16.28 -26.92 3.69
CA PRO A 259 -15.61 -28.22 3.61
C PRO A 259 -14.68 -28.43 4.83
N PRO A 260 -14.81 -29.52 5.61
CA PRO A 260 -14.02 -29.72 6.84
C PRO A 260 -12.51 -29.82 6.63
N THR A 261 -12.10 -30.24 5.44
CA THR A 261 -10.71 -30.47 5.04
C THR A 261 -10.29 -29.63 3.84
N GLY A 262 -11.10 -28.66 3.40
CA GLY A 262 -10.88 -27.91 2.17
C GLY A 262 -10.71 -26.41 2.41
N MET A 263 -10.84 -25.65 1.33
CA MET A 263 -10.71 -24.19 1.32
C MET A 263 -11.90 -23.50 2.00
N LEU A 264 -11.68 -22.27 2.48
CA LEU A 264 -12.71 -21.41 3.05
C LEU A 264 -13.51 -20.70 1.95
N PRO A 265 -14.84 -20.75 1.95
CA PRO A 265 -15.65 -19.87 1.11
C PRO A 265 -15.42 -18.41 1.53
N VAL A 266 -14.90 -17.59 0.61
CA VAL A 266 -14.41 -16.24 0.92
C VAL A 266 -15.46 -15.33 1.55
N GLN A 267 -16.73 -15.45 1.19
CA GLN A 267 -17.82 -14.62 1.71
C GLN A 267 -18.12 -14.85 3.20
N LEU A 268 -17.58 -15.92 3.80
CA LEU A 268 -17.75 -16.24 5.22
C LEU A 268 -16.62 -15.70 6.11
N THR A 269 -15.68 -14.97 5.52
CA THR A 269 -14.49 -14.47 6.23
C THR A 269 -14.70 -13.09 6.87
N GLY A 270 -15.84 -12.44 6.65
CA GLY A 270 -16.15 -11.13 7.25
C GLY A 270 -15.68 -9.92 6.45
N ASN A 271 -15.04 -10.12 5.30
CA ASN A 271 -14.53 -9.07 4.43
C ASN A 271 -14.81 -9.38 2.95
N MET A 272 -15.01 -8.34 2.12
CA MET A 272 -15.32 -8.47 0.69
C MET A 272 -14.33 -9.32 -0.10
N TRP A 273 -13.05 -9.25 0.24
CA TRP A 273 -12.01 -9.98 -0.45
C TRP A 273 -11.42 -11.11 0.39
N GLY A 274 -11.81 -11.22 1.66
CA GLY A 274 -11.21 -12.10 2.65
C GLY A 274 -9.74 -11.79 2.91
N GLN A 275 -9.39 -10.50 2.89
CA GLN A 275 -8.06 -9.99 3.24
C GLN A 275 -7.89 -9.81 4.76
N ASP A 276 -9.01 -9.60 5.48
CA ASP A 276 -9.07 -9.41 6.93
C ASP A 276 -10.22 -10.27 7.47
N TRP A 277 -9.95 -11.04 8.53
CA TRP A 277 -10.91 -11.93 9.20
C TRP A 277 -11.30 -11.43 10.61
N SER A 278 -10.87 -10.23 11.00
CA SER A 278 -11.19 -9.60 12.29
C SER A 278 -12.70 -9.49 12.53
N ASN A 279 -13.47 -9.21 11.48
CA ASN A 279 -14.92 -9.08 11.53
C ASN A 279 -15.64 -10.37 11.93
N ILE A 280 -15.01 -11.56 11.87
CA ILE A 280 -15.58 -12.82 12.36
C ILE A 280 -15.00 -13.25 13.71
N ALA A 281 -14.41 -12.32 14.48
CA ALA A 281 -13.89 -12.60 15.81
C ALA A 281 -14.94 -13.20 16.76
N ASP A 282 -16.22 -12.87 16.61
CA ASP A 282 -17.34 -13.48 17.36
C ASP A 282 -17.51 -14.99 17.09
N ILE A 283 -17.17 -15.45 15.88
CA ILE A 283 -17.14 -16.87 15.53
C ILE A 283 -15.83 -17.49 16.02
N ALA A 284 -14.71 -16.84 15.70
CA ALA A 284 -13.38 -17.38 15.96
C ALA A 284 -13.10 -17.50 17.47
N ILE A 285 -13.54 -16.55 18.29
CA ILE A 285 -13.25 -16.48 19.72
C ILE A 285 -14.40 -17.13 20.51
N PRO A 286 -14.16 -18.14 21.37
CA PRO A 286 -15.22 -18.76 22.16
C PRO A 286 -15.94 -17.79 23.10
N ALA A 287 -17.28 -17.81 23.10
CA ALA A 287 -18.11 -16.96 23.98
C ALA A 287 -17.81 -17.17 25.48
N ALA A 288 -17.52 -18.41 25.90
CA ALA A 288 -17.10 -18.73 27.27
C ALA A 288 -15.74 -18.13 27.65
N ALA A 289 -14.91 -17.78 26.67
CA ALA A 289 -13.69 -17.03 26.89
C ALA A 289 -13.97 -15.51 26.89
N GLY A 290 -14.79 -14.99 25.98
CA GLY A 290 -15.10 -13.55 25.88
C GLY A 290 -15.89 -12.93 27.04
N SER A 291 -16.57 -13.73 27.87
CA SER A 291 -17.40 -13.22 28.98
C SER A 291 -16.61 -12.83 30.24
N ALA A 292 -15.42 -13.41 30.46
CA ALA A 292 -14.58 -13.07 31.60
C ALA A 292 -13.88 -11.71 31.38
N SER A 293 -14.01 -10.78 32.33
CA SER A 293 -13.35 -9.47 32.25
C SER A 293 -11.83 -9.58 32.09
N ALA A 294 -11.22 -10.65 32.60
CA ALA A 294 -9.80 -10.98 32.44
C ALA A 294 -9.38 -11.36 31.00
N VAL A 295 -10.34 -11.66 30.11
CA VAL A 295 -10.10 -12.10 28.73
C VAL A 295 -10.42 -11.00 27.70
N ARG A 296 -11.23 -9.99 28.07
CA ARG A 296 -11.58 -8.92 27.12
C ARG A 296 -10.39 -8.03 26.74
N GLY A 297 -9.29 -8.11 27.49
CA GLY A 297 -8.14 -7.23 27.32
C GLY A 297 -8.43 -5.84 27.87
N VAL A 298 -7.56 -4.88 27.56
CA VAL A 298 -7.80 -3.46 27.87
C VAL A 298 -8.82 -2.93 26.87
N ASP A 299 -9.95 -2.40 27.35
CA ASP A 299 -10.90 -1.66 26.50
C ASP A 299 -10.47 -0.19 26.43
N LEU A 300 -9.52 0.10 25.53
CA LEU A 300 -8.99 1.46 25.39
C LEU A 300 -10.08 2.44 24.93
N THR A 301 -11.03 2.00 24.09
CA THR A 301 -12.18 2.82 23.68
C THR A 301 -12.99 3.30 24.89
N ALA A 302 -13.33 2.39 25.81
CA ALA A 302 -14.06 2.74 27.03
C ALA A 302 -13.24 3.70 27.91
N ILE A 303 -11.93 3.47 28.04
CA ILE A 303 -11.03 4.35 28.81
C ILE A 303 -11.00 5.76 28.22
N LEU A 304 -10.80 5.90 26.90
CA LEU A 304 -10.74 7.19 26.21
C LEU A 304 -12.04 7.97 26.39
N LYS A 305 -13.19 7.29 26.22
CA LYS A 305 -14.52 7.89 26.42
C LYS A 305 -14.78 8.30 27.86
N ALA A 306 -14.47 7.43 28.83
CA ALA A 306 -14.67 7.70 30.25
C ALA A 306 -13.80 8.85 30.76
N ARG A 307 -12.60 9.02 30.19
CA ARG A 307 -11.68 10.12 30.50
C ARG A 307 -11.92 11.38 29.65
N HIS A 308 -12.93 11.38 28.80
CA HIS A 308 -13.25 12.48 27.88
C HIS A 308 -12.05 12.94 27.04
N VAL A 309 -11.21 12.00 26.59
CA VAL A 309 -10.04 12.30 25.76
C VAL A 309 -10.51 12.82 24.41
N THR A 310 -10.08 14.02 24.05
CA THR A 310 -10.47 14.65 22.77
C THR A 310 -9.58 14.17 21.62
N PRO A 311 -10.01 14.35 20.35
CA PRO A 311 -9.15 14.16 19.18
C PRO A 311 -7.76 14.81 19.28
N HIS A 312 -7.70 16.05 19.74
CA HIS A 312 -6.43 16.77 19.90
C HIS A 312 -5.57 16.15 21.01
N ASP A 313 -6.17 15.69 22.10
CA ASP A 313 -5.44 14.99 23.15
C ASP A 313 -4.83 13.69 22.64
N MET A 314 -5.58 12.91 21.84
CA MET A 314 -5.10 11.66 21.23
C MET A 314 -3.88 11.91 20.35
N VAL A 315 -3.93 12.94 19.48
CA VAL A 315 -2.78 13.31 18.63
C VAL A 315 -1.61 13.80 19.47
N ARG A 316 -1.84 14.56 20.56
CA ARG A 316 -0.77 14.95 21.49
C ARG A 316 -0.15 13.74 22.18
N MET A 317 -0.93 12.69 22.47
CA MET A 317 -0.37 11.44 23.00
C MET A 317 0.52 10.76 21.95
N GLY A 318 0.06 10.72 20.69
CA GLY A 318 0.86 10.24 19.56
C GLY A 318 2.16 11.01 19.39
N GLU A 319 2.13 12.34 19.35
CA GLU A 319 3.33 13.19 19.26
C GLU A 319 4.29 12.93 20.44
N ARG A 320 3.75 12.81 21.66
CA ARG A 320 4.56 12.50 22.85
C ARG A 320 5.28 11.17 22.72
N PHE A 321 4.72 10.18 22.01
CA PHE A 321 5.41 8.93 21.71
C PHE A 321 6.73 9.21 20.97
N TYR A 322 6.66 9.91 19.83
CA TYR A 322 7.84 10.25 19.04
C TYR A 322 8.81 11.18 19.78
N ALA A 323 8.30 12.19 20.49
CA ALA A 323 9.13 13.07 21.30
C ALA A 323 9.88 12.31 22.41
N SER A 324 9.25 11.28 23.00
CA SER A 324 9.90 10.41 23.98
C SER A 324 11.12 9.68 23.41
N LEU A 325 11.10 9.34 22.12
CA LEU A 325 12.21 8.71 21.39
C LEU A 325 13.31 9.72 21.01
N GLY A 326 13.04 11.02 21.09
CA GLY A 326 14.02 12.07 20.78
C GLY A 326 13.83 12.76 19.45
N PHE A 327 12.69 12.56 18.78
CA PHE A 327 12.29 13.41 17.67
C PHE A 327 11.81 14.77 18.16
N ASP A 328 11.97 15.80 17.32
CA ASP A 328 11.43 17.13 17.59
C ASP A 328 9.89 17.12 17.61
N SER A 329 9.29 18.00 18.40
CA SER A 329 7.84 18.22 18.37
C SER A 329 7.36 18.63 16.97
N LEU A 330 6.09 18.34 16.68
CA LEU A 330 5.42 18.80 15.46
C LEU A 330 5.31 20.34 15.49
N PRO A 331 5.44 21.02 14.34
CA PRO A 331 5.41 22.48 14.29
C PRO A 331 4.03 23.04 14.68
N ALA A 332 3.97 24.30 15.09
CA ALA A 332 2.69 24.95 15.41
C ALA A 332 1.70 24.90 14.23
N THR A 333 2.20 25.01 13.00
CA THR A 333 1.43 24.90 11.76
C THR A 333 0.72 23.55 11.62
N PHE A 334 1.29 22.45 12.13
CA PHE A 334 0.63 21.15 12.12
C PHE A 334 -0.70 21.20 12.89
N TRP A 335 -0.70 21.82 14.06
CA TRP A 335 -1.89 21.94 14.91
C TRP A 335 -2.92 22.93 14.35
N GLU A 336 -2.46 23.96 13.65
CA GLU A 336 -3.33 24.98 13.05
C GLU A 336 -3.98 24.51 11.75
N ARG A 337 -3.30 23.67 10.97
CA ARG A 337 -3.66 23.37 9.57
C ARG A 337 -4.14 21.95 9.33
N SER A 338 -4.00 21.04 10.29
CA SER A 338 -4.50 19.66 10.21
C SER A 338 -6.02 19.58 10.36
N LEU A 339 -6.60 18.49 9.86
CA LEU A 339 -8.00 18.16 10.07
C LEU A 339 -8.10 17.01 11.08
N PHE A 340 -8.42 17.33 12.33
CA PHE A 340 -8.57 16.34 13.41
C PHE A 340 -10.01 15.86 13.61
N VAL A 341 -10.99 16.66 13.18
CA VAL A 341 -12.43 16.43 13.43
C VAL A 341 -13.18 16.68 12.15
N ARG A 342 -14.19 15.84 11.87
CA ARG A 342 -15.07 16.03 10.73
C ARG A 342 -15.81 17.39 10.84
N PRO A 343 -15.68 18.29 9.86
CA PRO A 343 -16.44 19.53 9.84
C PRO A 343 -17.94 19.26 9.69
N LYS A 344 -18.78 20.14 10.23
CA LYS A 344 -20.25 20.06 10.10
C LYS A 344 -20.78 20.75 8.85
N ASP A 345 -19.97 21.64 8.28
CA ASP A 345 -20.33 22.61 7.24
C ASP A 345 -19.85 22.21 5.83
N ARG A 346 -19.12 21.10 5.69
CA ARG A 346 -18.58 20.62 4.41
C ARG A 346 -18.27 19.13 4.40
N ASP A 347 -18.20 18.59 3.20
CA ASP A 347 -17.76 17.22 2.94
C ASP A 347 -16.24 17.12 2.84
N VAL A 348 -15.70 16.04 3.41
CA VAL A 348 -14.27 15.75 3.50
C VAL A 348 -14.01 14.26 3.32
N VAL A 349 -12.81 13.91 2.85
CA VAL A 349 -12.32 12.52 2.86
C VAL A 349 -11.85 12.19 4.28
N CYS A 350 -12.59 11.33 4.99
CA CYS A 350 -12.27 10.98 6.38
C CYS A 350 -11.20 9.90 6.56
N HIS A 351 -10.84 9.17 5.49
CA HIS A 351 -9.76 8.19 5.55
C HIS A 351 -8.46 8.88 5.99
N ALA A 352 -7.81 8.31 7.00
CA ALA A 352 -6.64 8.89 7.62
C ALA A 352 -5.51 9.02 6.60
N SER A 353 -4.82 10.15 6.60
CA SER A 353 -3.58 10.32 5.85
C SER A 353 -2.71 11.44 6.43
N ALA A 354 -1.40 11.27 6.34
CA ALA A 354 -0.39 12.27 6.62
C ALA A 354 0.11 12.96 5.34
N TRP A 355 0.52 14.23 5.47
CA TRP A 355 0.89 15.09 4.35
C TRP A 355 2.05 16.00 4.70
N TYR A 356 2.92 16.27 3.73
CA TYR A 356 3.67 17.52 3.68
C TYR A 356 3.18 18.32 2.47
N ILE A 357 2.83 19.59 2.66
CA ILE A 357 2.19 20.37 1.59
C ILE A 357 3.19 21.22 0.81
N ASP A 358 3.79 22.19 1.49
CA ASP A 358 4.72 23.14 0.85
C ASP A 358 6.15 22.60 0.82
N ASP A 359 6.56 22.00 1.93
CA ASP A 359 7.79 21.28 2.12
C ASP A 359 7.63 20.41 3.39
N PRO A 360 8.60 19.56 3.74
CA PRO A 360 8.54 18.75 4.97
C PRO A 360 8.58 19.53 6.31
N THR A 361 8.38 20.85 6.31
CA THR A 361 8.13 21.68 7.49
C THR A 361 6.64 22.08 7.63
N ASP A 362 5.83 21.93 6.58
CA ASP A 362 4.36 22.07 6.61
C ASP A 362 3.67 20.70 6.64
N LEU A 363 3.90 19.98 7.74
CA LEU A 363 3.32 18.67 8.04
C LEU A 363 1.86 18.80 8.46
N ARG A 364 1.01 17.87 8.05
CA ARG A 364 -0.41 17.84 8.39
C ARG A 364 -0.94 16.42 8.46
N ILE A 365 -1.88 16.18 9.37
CA ILE A 365 -2.72 14.97 9.38
C ILE A 365 -4.15 15.32 8.98
N LYS A 366 -4.80 14.43 8.24
CA LYS A 366 -6.23 14.53 7.89
C LYS A 366 -6.93 13.25 8.32
N MET A 367 -7.73 13.34 9.38
CA MET A 367 -8.46 12.22 9.95
C MET A 367 -9.72 12.70 10.67
N CYS A 368 -10.85 12.01 10.49
CA CYS A 368 -12.06 12.25 11.26
C CYS A 368 -11.99 11.45 12.57
N ILE A 369 -11.25 11.95 13.56
CA ILE A 369 -10.90 11.19 14.76
C ILE A 369 -12.12 11.03 15.68
N GLU A 370 -12.40 9.77 16.03
CA GLU A 370 -13.31 9.37 17.10
C GLU A 370 -12.50 8.76 18.27
N PRO A 371 -12.98 8.84 19.53
CA PRO A 371 -12.26 8.30 20.69
C PRO A 371 -12.38 6.77 20.77
N THR A 372 -11.74 6.07 19.84
CA THR A 372 -11.67 4.60 19.75
C THR A 372 -10.23 4.10 19.80
N GLU A 373 -10.05 2.83 20.15
CA GLU A 373 -8.74 2.16 20.10
C GLU A 373 -8.14 2.20 18.69
N ASP A 374 -8.95 1.89 17.67
CA ASP A 374 -8.51 1.88 16.27
C ASP A 374 -8.00 3.27 15.87
N ALA A 375 -8.76 4.33 16.15
CA ALA A 375 -8.34 5.69 15.89
C ALA A 375 -7.06 6.07 16.64
N PHE A 376 -6.90 5.61 17.90
CA PHE A 376 -5.69 5.85 18.68
C PHE A 376 -4.46 5.19 18.04
N ARG A 377 -4.58 3.95 17.56
CA ARG A 377 -3.52 3.25 16.83
C ARG A 377 -3.22 3.92 15.49
N THR A 378 -4.25 4.26 14.72
CA THR A 378 -4.12 4.99 13.44
C THR A 378 -3.37 6.30 13.61
N ILE A 379 -3.67 7.09 14.65
CA ILE A 379 -2.91 8.32 14.92
C ILE A 379 -1.41 8.04 15.12
N HIS A 380 -1.06 6.97 15.84
CA HIS A 380 0.35 6.61 16.04
C HIS A 380 1.01 6.18 14.72
N HIS A 381 0.27 5.47 13.86
CA HIS A 381 0.71 5.12 12.51
C HIS A 381 0.92 6.35 11.62
N GLU A 382 -0.10 7.20 11.48
CA GLU A 382 -0.07 8.37 10.58
C GLU A 382 1.01 9.38 10.94
N LEU A 383 1.21 9.62 12.25
CA LEU A 383 2.31 10.45 12.68
C LEU A 383 3.66 9.84 12.24
N GLY A 384 3.77 8.52 12.12
CA GLY A 384 4.97 7.86 11.60
C GLY A 384 5.38 8.38 10.23
N HIS A 385 4.40 8.60 9.35
CA HIS A 385 4.61 9.23 8.04
C HIS A 385 5.09 10.68 8.17
N ASP A 386 4.46 11.50 9.02
CA ASP A 386 4.90 12.89 9.26
C ASP A 386 6.34 12.99 9.78
N PHE A 387 6.69 12.12 10.73
CA PHE A 387 8.06 12.05 11.27
C PHE A 387 9.05 11.52 10.22
N TYR A 388 8.62 10.63 9.32
CA TYR A 388 9.44 10.16 8.20
C TYR A 388 9.68 11.26 7.17
N PHE A 389 8.62 11.98 6.74
CA PHE A 389 8.70 13.12 5.82
C PHE A 389 9.75 14.12 6.27
N ARG A 390 9.72 14.47 7.56
CA ARG A 390 10.67 15.39 8.15
C ARG A 390 12.09 14.83 8.24
N ALA A 391 12.24 13.53 8.50
CA ALA A 391 13.55 12.90 8.65
C ALA A 391 14.39 12.96 7.36
N TYR A 392 13.77 12.76 6.19
CA TYR A 392 14.46 12.82 4.90
C TYR A 392 14.36 14.18 4.20
N LYS A 393 13.92 15.24 4.89
CA LYS A 393 13.64 16.56 4.28
C LYS A 393 14.81 17.16 3.50
N ASP A 394 16.04 16.84 3.91
CA ASP A 394 17.27 17.36 3.32
C ASP A 394 17.78 16.48 2.16
N GLN A 395 17.08 15.38 1.84
CA GLN A 395 17.37 14.55 0.68
C GLN A 395 16.92 15.23 -0.62
N PRO A 396 17.62 15.00 -1.76
CA PRO A 396 17.13 15.31 -3.09
C PRO A 396 15.72 14.76 -3.33
N PHE A 397 14.92 15.44 -4.16
CA PHE A 397 13.49 15.12 -4.36
C PHE A 397 13.24 13.65 -4.69
N LEU A 398 14.02 13.02 -5.57
CA LEU A 398 13.82 11.61 -5.93
C LEU A 398 14.20 10.63 -4.81
N TYR A 399 14.89 11.09 -3.76
CA TYR A 399 15.22 10.32 -2.56
C TYR A 399 14.26 10.58 -1.39
N GLN A 400 13.31 11.50 -1.52
CA GLN A 400 12.30 11.80 -0.50
C GLN A 400 11.15 10.78 -0.52
N GLY A 401 11.46 9.55 -0.15
CA GLY A 401 10.51 8.45 -0.03
C GLY A 401 11.10 7.32 0.83
N GLY A 402 10.31 6.27 1.07
CA GLY A 402 10.80 5.08 1.76
C GLY A 402 11.94 4.39 1.01
N ALA A 403 12.80 3.65 1.72
CA ALA A 403 13.89 2.90 1.11
C ALA A 403 13.38 1.91 0.03
N ASP A 404 12.21 1.32 0.29
CA ASP A 404 11.27 0.80 -0.71
C ASP A 404 9.83 1.16 -0.28
N ASP A 405 8.82 0.72 -1.03
CA ASP A 405 7.42 1.06 -0.73
C ASP A 405 6.81 0.31 0.48
N GLY A 406 7.42 -0.78 0.94
CA GLY A 406 7.04 -1.49 2.16
C GLY A 406 7.57 -0.83 3.44
N PHE A 407 8.72 -0.15 3.38
CA PHE A 407 9.29 0.56 4.54
C PHE A 407 8.38 1.66 5.05
N HIS A 408 7.75 2.41 4.14
CA HIS A 408 6.93 3.57 4.49
C HIS A 408 5.77 3.18 5.42
N GLU A 409 5.03 2.13 5.04
CA GLU A 409 3.93 1.58 5.83
C GLU A 409 4.43 0.91 7.13
N ALA A 410 5.51 0.12 7.05
CA ALA A 410 6.03 -0.64 8.18
C ALA A 410 6.42 0.21 9.40
N ILE A 411 6.83 1.48 9.20
CA ILE A 411 7.25 2.36 10.29
C ILE A 411 6.05 2.73 11.16
N GLY A 412 4.97 3.20 10.52
CA GLY A 412 3.73 3.55 11.22
C GLY A 412 3.19 2.35 12.01
N ASP A 413 3.19 1.17 11.38
CA ASP A 413 2.70 -0.05 12.00
C ASP A 413 3.60 -0.56 13.14
N ALA A 414 4.93 -0.48 13.00
CA ALA A 414 5.85 -0.82 14.08
C ALA A 414 5.65 0.08 15.32
N ILE A 415 5.30 1.36 15.12
CA ILE A 415 4.96 2.27 16.22
C ILE A 415 3.60 1.90 16.81
N ALA A 416 2.60 1.60 15.97
CA ALA A 416 1.27 1.17 16.41
C ALA A 416 1.33 -0.15 17.22
N LEU A 417 2.24 -1.07 16.91
CA LEU A 417 2.51 -2.28 17.71
C LEU A 417 2.99 -1.94 19.12
N SER A 418 3.68 -0.80 19.32
CA SER A 418 4.12 -0.32 20.64
C SER A 418 2.99 0.28 21.48
N VAL A 419 1.78 0.40 20.93
CA VAL A 419 0.56 0.75 21.68
C VAL A 419 0.08 -0.48 22.46
N THR A 420 0.82 -0.80 23.52
CA THR A 420 0.58 -1.94 24.42
C THR A 420 0.05 -1.48 25.78
N PRO A 421 -0.52 -2.37 26.61
CA PRO A 421 -0.89 -2.01 27.98
C PRO A 421 0.25 -1.38 28.79
N ARG A 422 1.51 -1.79 28.56
CA ARG A 422 2.70 -1.15 29.15
C ARG A 422 2.76 0.33 28.78
N TYR A 423 2.62 0.66 27.50
CA TYR A 423 2.58 2.06 27.05
C TYR A 423 1.43 2.82 27.70
N LEU A 424 0.22 2.24 27.73
CA LEU A 424 -0.95 2.87 28.34
C LEU A 424 -0.75 3.19 29.83
N VAL A 425 0.00 2.35 30.56
CA VAL A 425 0.42 2.64 31.94
C VAL A 425 1.41 3.81 31.98
N GLN A 426 2.43 3.81 31.10
CA GLN A 426 3.45 4.86 31.06
C GLN A 426 2.87 6.26 30.76
N ILE A 427 1.77 6.33 29.99
CA ILE A 427 1.07 7.60 29.70
C ILE A 427 -0.12 7.87 30.63
N GLY A 428 -0.32 7.03 31.64
CA GLY A 428 -1.33 7.21 32.68
C GLY A 428 -2.77 6.94 32.24
N LEU A 429 -3.00 6.30 31.08
CA LEU A 429 -4.35 5.85 30.65
C LEU A 429 -4.79 4.56 31.35
N LEU A 430 -3.84 3.77 31.85
CA LEU A 430 -4.08 2.54 32.59
C LEU A 430 -3.29 2.56 33.91
N ASP A 431 -3.84 2.00 34.99
CA ASP A 431 -3.17 2.01 36.30
C ASP A 431 -2.09 0.93 36.42
N ALA A 432 -2.33 -0.25 35.84
CA ALA A 432 -1.41 -1.38 35.83
C ALA A 432 -1.62 -2.28 34.60
N GLU A 433 -0.57 -2.99 34.17
CA GLU A 433 -0.67 -3.95 33.07
C GLU A 433 -1.60 -5.13 33.45
N PRO A 434 -2.46 -5.62 32.53
CA PRO A 434 -3.29 -6.78 32.79
C PRO A 434 -2.46 -8.08 32.86
N PRO A 435 -2.96 -9.08 33.59
CA PRO A 435 -2.28 -10.37 33.70
C PRO A 435 -2.18 -11.08 32.33
N PRO A 436 -1.16 -11.93 32.10
CA PRO A 436 -0.94 -12.63 30.82
C PRO A 436 -2.04 -13.57 30.34
N ALA A 437 -3.01 -13.91 31.19
CA ALA A 437 -4.06 -14.87 30.86
C ALA A 437 -4.91 -14.47 29.64
N GLY A 438 -5.06 -13.17 29.36
CA GLY A 438 -5.81 -12.66 28.20
C GLY A 438 -5.00 -12.55 26.90
N ASP A 439 -3.67 -12.60 26.97
CA ASP A 439 -2.79 -12.25 25.84
C ASP A 439 -3.03 -13.12 24.61
N THR A 440 -3.24 -14.43 24.80
CA THR A 440 -3.40 -15.37 23.67
C THR A 440 -4.62 -15.05 22.83
N LEU A 441 -5.72 -14.58 23.43
CA LEU A 441 -6.93 -14.24 22.68
C LEU A 441 -6.84 -12.87 22.03
N GLN A 442 -6.07 -11.95 22.63
CA GLN A 442 -5.70 -10.70 21.97
C GLN A 442 -4.79 -10.96 20.75
N LEU A 443 -3.82 -11.87 20.87
CA LEU A 443 -3.00 -12.34 19.76
C LEU A 443 -3.84 -13.01 18.68
N LEU A 444 -4.87 -13.79 19.05
CA LEU A 444 -5.79 -14.38 18.07
C LEU A 444 -6.55 -13.29 17.30
N ARG A 445 -7.01 -12.22 17.95
CA ARG A 445 -7.64 -11.06 17.27
C ARG A 445 -6.69 -10.42 16.27
N LEU A 446 -5.47 -10.11 16.70
CA LEU A 446 -4.44 -9.56 15.82
C LEU A 446 -4.12 -10.51 14.67
N ALA A 447 -4.09 -11.82 14.91
CA ALA A 447 -3.81 -12.80 13.86
C ALA A 447 -4.93 -12.92 12.81
N LEU A 448 -6.19 -12.70 13.19
CA LEU A 448 -7.30 -12.67 12.23
C LEU A 448 -7.19 -11.52 11.23
N ASP A 449 -6.45 -10.48 11.57
CA ASP A 449 -6.11 -9.39 10.66
C ASP A 449 -4.74 -9.67 10.01
N HIS A 450 -3.67 -9.63 10.79
CA HIS A 450 -2.30 -9.65 10.26
C HIS A 450 -1.89 -10.99 9.65
N VAL A 451 -2.10 -12.11 10.33
CA VAL A 451 -1.72 -13.43 9.78
C VAL A 451 -2.62 -13.78 8.58
N ALA A 452 -3.91 -13.46 8.67
CA ALA A 452 -4.87 -13.72 7.60
C ALA A 452 -4.57 -12.95 6.31
N PHE A 453 -4.04 -11.73 6.44
CA PHE A 453 -3.71 -10.85 5.33
C PHE A 453 -2.53 -11.34 4.47
N LEU A 454 -1.49 -11.91 5.07
CA LEU A 454 -0.24 -12.27 4.37
C LEU A 454 -0.42 -12.95 3.00
N PRO A 455 -1.20 -14.05 2.86
CA PRO A 455 -1.41 -14.65 1.54
C PRO A 455 -2.21 -13.76 0.60
N PHE A 456 -3.13 -12.94 1.11
CA PHE A 456 -3.83 -11.93 0.31
C PHE A 456 -2.84 -10.92 -0.28
N GLY A 457 -2.00 -10.31 0.57
CA GLY A 457 -0.97 -9.33 0.19
C GLY A 457 -0.06 -9.78 -0.95
N ILE A 458 0.24 -11.07 -1.02
CA ILE A 458 1.09 -11.65 -2.08
C ILE A 458 0.30 -11.83 -3.39
N THR A 459 -0.89 -12.41 -3.30
CA THR A 459 -1.58 -12.98 -4.48
C THR A 459 -2.02 -11.95 -5.52
N ILE A 460 -2.30 -10.71 -5.09
CA ILE A 460 -2.75 -9.64 -6.00
C ILE A 460 -1.67 -9.33 -7.02
N ASP A 461 -0.47 -8.96 -6.56
CA ASP A 461 0.60 -8.57 -7.47
C ASP A 461 1.23 -9.77 -8.17
N LYS A 462 1.29 -10.96 -7.55
CA LYS A 462 1.70 -12.18 -8.29
C LYS A 462 0.80 -12.43 -9.49
N TRP A 463 -0.52 -12.31 -9.33
CA TRP A 463 -1.45 -12.42 -10.46
C TRP A 463 -1.17 -11.34 -11.50
N ARG A 464 -1.03 -10.07 -11.09
CA ARG A 464 -0.79 -8.95 -12.02
C ARG A 464 0.53 -9.09 -12.77
N TRP A 465 1.59 -9.53 -12.10
CA TRP A 465 2.89 -9.78 -12.71
C TRP A 465 2.84 -10.87 -13.77
N GLU A 466 2.10 -11.95 -13.54
CA GLU A 466 1.90 -12.99 -14.54
C GLU A 466 1.08 -12.48 -15.73
N VAL A 467 0.07 -11.65 -15.48
CA VAL A 467 -0.72 -11.02 -16.55
C VAL A 467 0.14 -10.00 -17.34
N PHE A 468 0.93 -9.14 -16.68
CA PHE A 468 1.86 -8.22 -17.33
C PHE A 468 2.90 -8.96 -18.16
N ALA A 469 3.41 -10.09 -17.69
CA ALA A 469 4.34 -10.94 -18.42
C ALA A 469 3.67 -11.74 -19.56
N GLY A 470 2.35 -11.64 -19.75
CA GLY A 470 1.61 -12.36 -20.78
C GLY A 470 1.44 -13.86 -20.50
N LYS A 471 1.69 -14.32 -19.26
CA LYS A 471 1.56 -15.73 -18.85
C LYS A 471 0.10 -16.15 -18.63
N VAL A 472 -0.82 -15.18 -18.50
CA VAL A 472 -2.25 -15.41 -18.27
C VAL A 472 -3.04 -14.74 -19.40
N ALA A 473 -3.80 -15.53 -20.15
CA ALA A 473 -4.69 -15.01 -21.19
C ALA A 473 -5.95 -14.36 -20.56
N PRO A 474 -6.62 -13.40 -21.23
CA PRO A 474 -7.81 -12.74 -20.70
C PRO A 474 -8.94 -13.69 -20.28
N GLY A 475 -9.14 -14.79 -21.02
CA GLY A 475 -10.14 -15.81 -20.67
C GLY A 475 -9.82 -16.60 -19.40
N ASP A 476 -8.57 -16.52 -18.91
CA ASP A 476 -8.08 -17.22 -17.72
C ASP A 476 -7.87 -16.32 -16.51
N TYR A 477 -8.16 -15.01 -16.62
CA TYR A 477 -7.94 -14.04 -15.54
C TYR A 477 -8.53 -14.47 -14.21
N THR A 478 -9.83 -14.79 -14.19
CA THR A 478 -10.54 -15.18 -12.97
C THR A 478 -10.14 -16.57 -12.49
N ARG A 479 -9.88 -17.51 -13.40
CA ARG A 479 -9.38 -18.85 -13.04
C ARG A 479 -8.03 -18.73 -12.31
N ARG A 480 -7.07 -18.03 -12.92
CA ARG A 480 -5.73 -17.88 -12.34
C ARG A 480 -5.73 -17.11 -11.03
N TRP A 481 -6.59 -16.10 -10.92
CA TRP A 481 -6.83 -15.38 -9.66
C TRP A 481 -7.21 -16.36 -8.53
N TRP A 482 -8.21 -17.20 -8.76
CA TRP A 482 -8.65 -18.17 -7.75
C TRP A 482 -7.67 -19.31 -7.50
N GLU A 483 -6.87 -19.72 -8.48
CA GLU A 483 -5.76 -20.65 -8.26
C GLU A 483 -4.70 -20.08 -7.31
N LEU A 484 -4.32 -18.82 -7.48
CA LEU A 484 -3.37 -18.14 -6.59
C LEU A 484 -3.97 -17.95 -5.19
N ARG A 485 -5.21 -17.43 -5.11
CA ARG A 485 -5.93 -17.27 -3.83
C ARG A 485 -6.10 -18.60 -3.09
N GLY A 486 -6.42 -19.67 -3.80
CA GLY A 486 -6.55 -21.02 -3.25
C GLY A 486 -5.21 -21.63 -2.82
N SER A 487 -4.14 -21.47 -3.61
CA SER A 487 -2.84 -22.07 -3.30
C SER A 487 -2.09 -21.39 -2.15
N TYR A 488 -2.22 -20.07 -2.00
CA TYR A 488 -1.60 -19.32 -0.88
C TYR A 488 -2.53 -19.23 0.33
N GLY A 489 -3.78 -18.80 0.12
CA GLY A 489 -4.71 -18.50 1.22
C GLY A 489 -5.73 -19.59 1.52
N GLY A 490 -5.82 -20.66 0.73
CA GLY A 490 -6.81 -21.70 0.98
C GLY A 490 -8.23 -21.16 1.02
N VAL A 491 -8.52 -20.17 0.18
CA VAL A 491 -9.85 -19.57 0.01
C VAL A 491 -10.39 -19.87 -1.38
N MET A 492 -11.70 -19.99 -1.51
CA MET A 492 -12.38 -20.32 -2.75
C MET A 492 -13.58 -19.40 -3.00
N PRO A 493 -13.98 -19.19 -4.25
CA PRO A 493 -15.21 -18.46 -4.53
C PRO A 493 -16.42 -19.28 -4.06
N PRO A 494 -17.50 -18.65 -3.59
CA PRO A 494 -18.72 -19.37 -3.17
C PRO A 494 -19.42 -20.13 -4.29
N LEU A 495 -19.21 -19.70 -5.54
CA LEU A 495 -19.86 -20.22 -6.72
C LEU A 495 -18.80 -20.44 -7.81
N PRO A 496 -19.02 -21.40 -8.73
CA PRO A 496 -18.16 -21.56 -9.90
C PRO A 496 -18.02 -20.24 -10.68
N ARG A 497 -16.81 -19.96 -11.16
CA ARG A 497 -16.51 -18.79 -11.98
C ARG A 497 -16.27 -19.20 -13.43
N GLY A 498 -16.80 -18.42 -14.35
CA GLY A 498 -16.67 -18.58 -15.79
C GLY A 498 -15.59 -17.68 -16.38
N PRO A 499 -15.28 -17.87 -17.68
CA PRO A 499 -14.28 -17.06 -18.38
C PRO A 499 -14.70 -15.60 -18.59
N THR A 500 -15.99 -15.28 -18.44
CA THR A 500 -16.53 -13.91 -18.54
C THR A 500 -16.50 -13.14 -17.23
N ASP A 501 -16.28 -13.81 -16.11
CA ASP A 501 -16.11 -13.14 -14.82
C ASP A 501 -14.78 -12.37 -14.80
N PHE A 502 -14.72 -11.34 -13.96
CA PHE A 502 -13.49 -10.58 -13.71
C PHE A 502 -13.40 -10.14 -12.24
N ASP A 503 -13.44 -11.12 -11.34
CA ASP A 503 -13.31 -10.95 -9.89
C ASP A 503 -12.09 -10.09 -9.46
N PRO A 504 -10.88 -10.19 -10.06
CA PRO A 504 -9.79 -9.26 -9.76
C PRO A 504 -10.18 -7.78 -9.97
N GLY A 505 -11.03 -7.47 -10.95
CA GLY A 505 -11.53 -6.10 -11.19
C GLY A 505 -12.38 -5.54 -10.06
N ALA A 506 -12.94 -6.40 -9.20
CA ALA A 506 -13.70 -5.98 -8.03
C ALA A 506 -12.82 -5.70 -6.80
N LYS A 507 -11.48 -5.66 -6.92
CA LYS A 507 -10.55 -5.18 -5.88
C LYS A 507 -9.83 -3.92 -6.36
N TYR A 508 -10.03 -2.79 -5.67
CA TYR A 508 -9.58 -1.44 -6.09
C TYR A 508 -8.20 -1.36 -6.75
N HIS A 509 -7.21 -2.01 -6.17
CA HIS A 509 -5.81 -1.90 -6.60
C HIS A 509 -5.55 -2.45 -8.01
N VAL A 510 -6.46 -3.29 -8.52
CA VAL A 510 -6.43 -3.77 -9.90
C VAL A 510 -6.87 -2.67 -10.89
N PRO A 511 -8.12 -2.17 -10.90
CA PRO A 511 -8.53 -1.09 -11.81
C PRO A 511 -7.86 0.26 -11.51
N GLY A 512 -7.55 0.57 -10.25
CA GLY A 512 -6.80 1.77 -9.85
C GLY A 512 -5.28 1.68 -10.11
N ASN A 513 -4.80 0.52 -10.56
CA ASN A 513 -3.41 0.26 -10.93
C ASN A 513 -2.36 0.57 -9.82
N VAL A 514 -2.71 0.37 -8.56
CA VAL A 514 -1.79 0.59 -7.42
C VAL A 514 -1.02 -0.70 -7.10
N PRO A 515 0.32 -0.71 -7.06
CA PRO A 515 1.09 -1.89 -6.64
C PRO A 515 0.73 -2.33 -5.21
N TYR A 516 0.56 -3.64 -5.02
CA TYR A 516 0.04 -4.22 -3.77
C TYR A 516 1.10 -4.87 -2.88
N MET A 517 2.27 -5.23 -3.44
CA MET A 517 3.30 -5.97 -2.70
C MET A 517 3.83 -5.20 -1.48
N ARG A 518 3.75 -3.86 -1.51
CA ARG A 518 4.07 -2.97 -0.38
C ARG A 518 3.47 -3.43 0.95
N TYR A 519 2.20 -3.85 0.95
CA TYR A 519 1.49 -4.22 2.18
C TYR A 519 1.97 -5.55 2.76
N PHE A 520 2.35 -6.51 1.91
CA PHE A 520 2.94 -7.76 2.40
C PHE A 520 4.32 -7.51 3.02
N LEU A 521 5.15 -6.69 2.36
CA LEU A 521 6.47 -6.33 2.88
C LEU A 521 6.35 -5.54 4.18
N ALA A 522 5.42 -4.58 4.23
CA ALA A 522 5.15 -3.77 5.41
C ALA A 522 4.89 -4.65 6.63
N GLN A 523 4.00 -5.63 6.47
CA GLN A 523 3.62 -6.53 7.54
C GLN A 523 4.73 -7.50 7.99
N VAL A 524 5.75 -7.76 7.16
CA VAL A 524 6.93 -8.50 7.62
C VAL A 524 7.90 -7.55 8.33
N LEU A 525 8.15 -6.39 7.72
CA LEU A 525 9.10 -5.39 8.20
C LEU A 525 8.68 -4.77 9.52
N GLU A 526 7.39 -4.52 9.75
CA GLU A 526 6.88 -3.90 10.99
C GLU A 526 7.29 -4.69 12.23
N PHE A 527 7.21 -6.03 12.19
CA PHE A 527 7.62 -6.88 13.30
C PHE A 527 9.14 -6.94 13.42
N GLN A 528 9.87 -6.92 12.31
CA GLN A 528 11.34 -6.90 12.33
C GLN A 528 11.87 -5.58 12.95
N PHE A 529 11.29 -4.45 12.55
CA PHE A 529 11.54 -3.12 13.11
C PHE A 529 11.19 -3.09 14.59
N TYR A 530 9.98 -3.53 14.93
CA TYR A 530 9.48 -3.60 16.30
C TYR A 530 10.40 -4.43 17.20
N ARG A 531 10.79 -5.65 16.76
CA ARG A 531 11.72 -6.51 17.50
C ARG A 531 13.08 -5.86 17.71
N SER A 532 13.62 -5.17 16.70
CA SER A 532 14.89 -4.44 16.86
C SER A 532 14.76 -3.32 17.89
N LEU A 533 13.75 -2.47 17.74
CA LEU A 533 13.51 -1.32 18.63
C LEU A 533 13.28 -1.78 20.08
N CYS A 534 12.53 -2.86 20.28
CA CYS A 534 12.34 -3.47 21.60
C CYS A 534 13.63 -3.98 22.23
N ARG A 535 14.50 -4.64 21.45
CA ARG A 535 15.82 -5.10 21.94
C ARG A 535 16.70 -3.93 22.31
N VAL A 536 16.70 -2.86 21.51
CA VAL A 536 17.46 -1.62 21.77
C VAL A 536 16.94 -0.91 23.01
N ALA A 537 15.63 -0.92 23.24
CA ALA A 537 15.00 -0.41 24.46
C ALA A 537 15.23 -1.30 25.70
N GLY A 538 15.96 -2.42 25.57
CA GLY A 538 16.30 -3.30 26.68
C GLY A 538 15.17 -4.23 27.14
N HIS A 539 14.13 -4.45 26.31
CA HIS A 539 13.03 -5.35 26.64
C HIS A 539 13.46 -6.82 26.61
N THR A 540 13.16 -7.56 27.68
CA THR A 540 13.52 -8.99 27.84
C THR A 540 12.31 -9.92 27.94
N GLY A 541 11.10 -9.37 28.01
CA GLY A 541 9.86 -10.14 28.11
C GLY A 541 9.31 -10.61 26.75
N PRO A 542 8.07 -11.13 26.72
CA PRO A 542 7.42 -11.49 25.47
C PRO A 542 7.32 -10.29 24.53
N LEU A 543 7.64 -10.46 23.25
CA LEU A 543 7.76 -9.36 22.28
C LEU A 543 6.46 -8.55 22.18
N TYR A 544 5.31 -9.21 22.15
CA TYR A 544 3.99 -8.59 22.06
C TYR A 544 3.57 -7.74 23.29
N ARG A 545 4.37 -7.70 24.36
CA ARG A 545 4.20 -6.82 25.53
C ARG A 545 5.21 -5.68 25.62
N CYS A 546 6.12 -5.60 24.64
CA CYS A 546 7.09 -4.53 24.60
C CYS A 546 6.40 -3.15 24.44
N SER A 547 7.05 -2.12 24.95
CA SER A 547 6.90 -0.77 24.45
C SER A 547 8.28 -0.15 24.50
N PHE A 548 8.70 0.48 23.41
CA PHE A 548 9.98 1.21 23.37
C PHE A 548 9.78 2.71 23.63
N TYR A 549 8.60 3.13 24.08
CA TYR A 549 8.33 4.50 24.56
C TYR A 549 9.38 4.94 25.59
N GLY A 550 9.97 6.11 25.38
CA GLY A 550 11.03 6.68 26.22
C GLY A 550 12.46 6.22 25.91
N SER A 551 12.67 5.28 24.99
CA SER A 551 14.01 4.84 24.59
C SER A 551 14.64 5.80 23.57
N LYS A 552 15.59 6.63 24.01
CA LYS A 552 16.32 7.55 23.12
C LYS A 552 17.22 6.80 22.15
N GLU A 553 17.78 5.68 22.56
CA GLU A 553 18.61 4.82 21.73
C GLU A 553 17.80 4.19 20.60
N ALA A 554 16.57 3.73 20.86
CA ALA A 554 15.68 3.23 19.83
C ALA A 554 15.30 4.35 18.84
N GLY A 555 15.01 5.55 19.35
CA GLY A 555 14.74 6.73 18.54
C GLY A 555 15.91 7.15 17.64
N GLN A 556 17.15 7.11 18.14
CA GLN A 556 18.35 7.42 17.34
C GLN A 556 18.50 6.46 16.16
N ARG A 557 18.30 5.16 16.36
CA ARG A 557 18.37 4.18 15.26
C ARG A 557 17.24 4.36 14.26
N LEU A 558 16.02 4.63 14.75
CA LEU A 558 14.89 4.93 13.90
C LEU A 558 15.19 6.16 13.04
N ALA A 559 15.54 7.29 13.65
CA ALA A 559 15.87 8.53 12.96
C ALA A 559 17.00 8.35 11.93
N ALA A 560 18.04 7.59 12.26
CA ALA A 560 19.14 7.31 11.33
C ALA A 560 18.68 6.56 10.08
N MET A 561 17.80 5.56 10.23
CA MET A 561 17.23 4.83 9.10
C MET A 561 16.29 5.72 8.28
N LEU A 562 15.40 6.48 8.95
CA LEU A 562 14.45 7.39 8.28
C LEU A 562 15.16 8.48 7.46
N ALA A 563 16.27 9.02 7.96
CA ALA A 563 17.01 10.10 7.29
C ALA A 563 17.64 9.66 5.95
N LEU A 564 17.82 8.36 5.72
CA LEU A 564 18.32 7.84 4.45
C LEU A 564 17.32 8.05 3.31
N GLY A 565 16.02 8.02 3.61
CA GLY A 565 14.96 7.94 2.59
C GLY A 565 15.28 6.85 1.55
N ALA A 566 15.08 7.18 0.28
CA ALA A 566 15.42 6.30 -0.84
C ALA A 566 16.85 6.55 -1.37
N SER A 567 17.77 7.18 -0.62
CA SER A 567 19.13 7.48 -1.10
C SER A 567 20.07 6.27 -1.17
N ARG A 568 19.76 5.21 -0.41
CA ARG A 568 20.54 3.96 -0.35
C ARG A 568 19.66 2.76 -0.70
N PRO A 569 20.26 1.64 -1.15
CA PRO A 569 19.53 0.39 -1.28
C PRO A 569 18.83 0.01 0.02
N TRP A 570 17.61 -0.53 -0.06
CA TRP A 570 16.84 -0.88 1.13
C TRP A 570 17.56 -1.80 2.15
N PRO A 571 18.47 -2.73 1.78
CA PRO A 571 19.21 -3.53 2.77
C PRO A 571 20.09 -2.68 3.69
N ASP A 572 20.62 -1.55 3.21
CA ASP A 572 21.46 -0.64 3.99
C ASP A 572 20.59 0.14 5.00
N ALA A 573 19.39 0.54 4.60
CA ALA A 573 18.41 1.16 5.49
C ALA A 573 17.94 0.15 6.56
N LEU A 574 17.66 -1.10 6.18
CA LEU A 574 17.29 -2.16 7.11
C LEU A 574 18.39 -2.39 8.16
N GLU A 575 19.65 -2.46 7.72
CA GLU A 575 20.80 -2.70 8.58
C GLU A 575 21.02 -1.56 9.58
N THR A 576 20.76 -0.32 9.17
CA THR A 576 20.86 0.87 10.03
C THR A 576 19.93 0.75 11.25
N LEU A 577 18.70 0.23 11.06
CA LEU A 577 17.76 0.03 12.16
C LEU A 577 17.95 -1.28 12.92
N THR A 578 18.17 -2.37 12.19
CA THR A 578 18.05 -3.75 12.71
C THR A 578 19.39 -4.44 12.95
N GLY A 579 20.47 -3.94 12.35
CA GLY A 579 21.75 -4.64 12.25
C GLY A 579 21.72 -5.85 11.30
N GLN A 580 20.64 -6.03 10.53
CA GLN A 580 20.46 -7.12 9.59
C GLN A 580 20.23 -6.55 8.18
N ARG A 581 20.72 -7.25 7.15
CA ARG A 581 20.56 -6.85 5.74
C ARG A 581 19.41 -7.58 5.02
N GLU A 582 18.86 -8.61 5.64
CA GLU A 582 17.78 -9.42 5.07
C GLU A 582 16.46 -9.17 5.79
N MET A 583 15.36 -9.16 5.03
CA MET A 583 14.02 -9.24 5.60
C MET A 583 13.86 -10.55 6.36
N ASP A 584 13.33 -10.48 7.58
CA ASP A 584 13.30 -11.59 8.53
C ASP A 584 11.91 -11.79 9.14
N ALA A 585 11.18 -12.78 8.62
CA ALA A 585 9.87 -13.15 9.11
C ALA A 585 9.88 -13.85 10.49
N THR A 586 11.05 -14.20 11.06
CA THR A 586 11.09 -14.81 12.40
C THR A 586 10.60 -13.84 13.47
N ALA A 587 10.73 -12.52 13.25
CA ALA A 587 10.20 -11.52 14.19
C ALA A 587 8.67 -11.61 14.33
N PHE A 588 7.99 -11.84 13.20
CA PHE A 588 6.56 -12.07 13.14
C PHE A 588 6.18 -13.35 13.92
N LEU A 589 6.93 -14.44 13.71
CA LEU A 589 6.71 -15.70 14.45
C LEU A 589 6.95 -15.56 15.96
N ASP A 590 8.03 -14.87 16.37
CA ASP A 590 8.36 -14.60 17.77
C ASP A 590 7.21 -13.85 18.47
N TYR A 591 6.60 -12.89 17.78
CA TYR A 591 5.48 -12.11 18.30
C TYR A 591 4.26 -13.00 18.58
N PHE A 592 3.90 -13.88 17.64
CA PHE A 592 2.72 -14.75 17.71
C PHE A 592 2.98 -16.11 18.38
N GLN A 593 4.18 -16.36 18.91
CA GLN A 593 4.57 -17.69 19.38
C GLN A 593 3.61 -18.31 20.43
N PRO A 594 3.07 -17.57 21.42
CA PRO A 594 2.08 -18.13 22.34
C PRO A 594 0.80 -18.59 21.63
N LEU A 595 0.38 -17.84 20.60
CA LEU A 595 -0.77 -18.19 19.79
C LEU A 595 -0.51 -19.44 18.97
N VAL A 596 0.68 -19.62 18.38
CA VAL A 596 1.06 -20.83 17.66
C VAL A 596 0.84 -22.06 18.54
N VAL A 597 1.39 -22.05 19.76
CA VAL A 597 1.27 -23.16 20.73
C VAL A 597 -0.19 -23.40 21.13
N TRP A 598 -0.97 -22.32 21.26
CA TRP A 598 -2.40 -22.45 21.54
C TRP A 598 -3.17 -23.06 20.37
N LEU A 599 -2.99 -22.57 19.14
CA LEU A 599 -3.65 -23.08 17.94
C LEU A 599 -3.34 -24.55 17.69
N GLN A 600 -2.07 -24.96 17.84
CA GLN A 600 -1.67 -26.37 17.73
C GLN A 600 -2.40 -27.27 18.74
N ARG A 601 -2.61 -26.80 19.97
CA ARG A 601 -3.41 -27.51 20.97
C ARG A 601 -4.89 -27.56 20.58
N GLN A 602 -5.45 -26.44 20.11
CA GLN A 602 -6.85 -26.39 19.66
C GLN A 602 -7.09 -27.32 18.46
N ASN A 603 -6.12 -27.44 17.56
CA ASN A 603 -6.18 -28.22 16.33
C ASN A 603 -5.71 -29.67 16.48
N ARG A 604 -5.40 -30.13 17.70
CA ARG A 604 -4.95 -31.51 17.92
C ARG A 604 -5.98 -32.51 17.35
N GLY A 605 -5.53 -33.38 16.44
CA GLY A 605 -6.38 -34.38 15.78
C GLY A 605 -7.24 -33.85 14.62
N ALA A 606 -7.13 -32.57 14.27
CA ALA A 606 -7.77 -32.00 13.09
C ALA A 606 -6.79 -31.89 11.91
N PRO A 607 -7.27 -32.04 10.66
CA PRO A 607 -6.45 -31.82 9.48
C PRO A 607 -6.08 -30.34 9.35
N VAL A 608 -4.80 -30.08 9.07
CA VAL A 608 -4.19 -28.77 8.87
C VAL A 608 -3.77 -28.64 7.40
N GLY A 609 -4.10 -27.51 6.77
CA GLY A 609 -4.08 -27.39 5.31
C GLY A 609 -5.42 -27.76 4.67
N TRP A 610 -5.50 -27.69 3.35
CA TRP A 610 -6.71 -27.90 2.55
C TRP A 610 -6.44 -28.72 1.29
#